data_AF-G9YW78-F1
#
_entry.id   AF-G9YW78-F1
#
_cell.length_a   1.000
_cell.length_b   1.000
_cell.length_c   1.000
_cell.angle_alpha   90.00
_cell.angle_beta   90.00
_cell.angle_gamma   90.00
#
_symmetry.space_group_name_H-M   'P 1'
#
loop_
_entity.id
_entity.type
_entity.pdbx_description
1 polymer ?
#
loop_
_entity_poly.entity_id
_entity_poly.type
_entity_poly.pdbx_seq_one_letter_code
_entity_poly.pdbx_strand_id
1 'polypeptide(L)'
;MNLHYYTMDDLRLGRGGFLQKGWTIWQAQELEEALVHYRGIPITKRKVLGLTDGFHVLELVKNVPLFPDDPEGEDVLASELGEPLPTWADTTEARQAIRACVEELGLRYQIEGKILAPIPVNKKQRRKKLAGKYLWPDVPGNPASALRWVYLAGKGWLAPTVLKEPAAVQPLVLKVRADGITDKGDYRPLELEPWEFRLLARRTLERLEQNMTKCEGGTPS
;
A
#
# COMPACT_ATOMS: atom_id res chain seq x y z
N MET A 1 0.94 26.11 -8.25
CA MET A 1 0.65 24.89 -9.03
C MET A 1 -0.77 24.52 -8.70
N ASN A 2 -1.67 24.46 -9.68
CA ASN A 2 -3.08 24.18 -9.42
C ASN A 2 -3.29 22.68 -9.55
N LEU A 3 -3.66 22.04 -8.45
CA LEU A 3 -4.06 20.66 -8.44
C LEU A 3 -5.53 20.56 -8.83
N HIS A 4 -5.85 19.54 -9.61
CA HIS A 4 -7.20 19.22 -10.04
C HIS A 4 -7.46 17.74 -9.77
N TYR A 5 -8.70 17.43 -9.43
CA TYR A 5 -9.16 16.06 -9.29
C TYR A 5 -9.64 15.56 -10.64
N TYR A 6 -9.44 14.27 -10.89
CA TYR A 6 -9.99 13.62 -12.06
C TYR A 6 -10.58 12.27 -11.70
N THR A 7 -11.57 11.85 -12.47
CA THR A 7 -12.07 10.48 -12.45
C THR A 7 -12.00 9.86 -13.84
N MET A 8 -11.77 8.56 -13.88
CA MET A 8 -11.86 7.74 -15.09
C MET A 8 -12.91 6.66 -14.90
N ASP A 9 -13.72 6.42 -15.92
CA ASP A 9 -14.88 5.53 -15.78
C ASP A 9 -14.52 4.04 -15.89
N ASP A 10 -13.73 3.60 -16.86
CA ASP A 10 -13.30 2.19 -16.96
C ASP A 10 -11.95 2.00 -17.68
N LEU A 11 -10.90 1.69 -16.93
CA LEU A 11 -9.56 1.43 -17.46
C LEU A 11 -9.44 0.21 -18.38
N ARG A 12 -10.45 -0.68 -18.42
CA ARG A 12 -10.44 -1.81 -19.38
C ARG A 12 -10.67 -1.33 -20.81
N LEU A 13 -11.28 -0.16 -20.98
CA LEU A 13 -11.47 0.43 -22.28
C LEU A 13 -10.13 1.02 -22.76
N GLY A 14 -9.85 0.95 -24.07
CA GLY A 14 -8.70 1.65 -24.65
C GLY A 14 -8.93 3.16 -24.69
N ARG A 15 -7.95 3.91 -25.22
CA ARG A 15 -8.24 5.29 -25.68
C ARG A 15 -9.28 5.20 -26.81
N GLY A 16 -10.33 6.00 -26.69
CA GLY A 16 -11.45 5.97 -27.64
C GLY A 16 -10.99 6.28 -29.06
N GLY A 17 -11.58 5.57 -30.03
CA GLY A 17 -11.37 5.78 -31.46
C GLY A 17 -12.69 6.11 -32.16
N PHE A 18 -12.63 6.37 -33.46
CA PHE A 18 -13.79 6.75 -34.28
C PHE A 18 -14.96 5.72 -34.24
N LEU A 19 -14.67 4.46 -33.86
CA LEU A 19 -15.65 3.35 -33.82
C LEU A 19 -15.75 2.64 -32.46
N GLN A 20 -14.96 3.03 -31.45
CA GLN A 20 -14.95 2.38 -30.14
C GLN A 20 -14.99 3.42 -29.03
N LYS A 21 -15.97 3.26 -28.12
CA LYS A 21 -16.06 4.07 -26.90
C LYS A 21 -14.89 3.73 -25.99
N GLY A 22 -14.00 4.68 -25.80
CA GLY A 22 -12.92 4.58 -24.83
C GLY A 22 -13.35 4.98 -23.43
N TRP A 23 -12.39 4.97 -22.51
CA TRP A 23 -12.59 5.58 -21.20
C TRP A 23 -12.83 7.09 -21.34
N THR A 24 -13.58 7.64 -20.40
CA THR A 24 -13.82 9.08 -20.26
C THR A 24 -13.09 9.62 -19.04
N ILE A 25 -12.45 10.78 -19.18
CA ILE A 25 -11.94 11.56 -18.05
C ILE A 25 -12.94 12.67 -17.74
N TRP A 26 -13.24 12.84 -16.46
CA TRP A 26 -13.97 13.97 -15.92
C TRP A 26 -13.11 14.67 -14.86
N GLN A 27 -13.13 15.99 -14.79
CA GLN A 27 -12.28 16.78 -13.89
C GLN A 27 -13.10 17.69 -12.98
N ALA A 28 -12.61 17.91 -11.77
CA ALA A 28 -13.13 18.85 -10.79
C ALA A 28 -12.01 19.66 -10.13
N GLN A 29 -12.38 20.84 -9.63
CA GLN A 29 -11.51 21.61 -8.73
C GLN A 29 -11.60 21.10 -7.29
N GLU A 30 -12.78 20.65 -6.87
CA GLU A 30 -13.05 20.21 -5.50
C GLU A 30 -13.10 18.68 -5.39
N LEU A 31 -12.53 18.15 -4.30
CA LEU A 31 -12.53 16.71 -4.04
C LEU A 31 -13.95 16.16 -3.85
N GLU A 32 -14.84 16.92 -3.22
CA GLU A 32 -16.22 16.50 -2.96
C GLU A 32 -16.98 16.21 -4.26
N GLU A 33 -16.82 17.09 -5.26
CA GLU A 33 -17.44 16.91 -6.58
C GLU A 33 -16.88 15.65 -7.27
N ALA A 34 -15.57 15.42 -7.16
CA ALA A 34 -14.93 14.23 -7.69
C ALA A 34 -15.36 12.93 -6.99
N LEU A 35 -15.59 12.97 -5.68
CA LEU A 35 -16.11 11.83 -4.92
C LEU A 35 -17.56 11.51 -5.32
N VAL A 36 -18.40 12.53 -5.49
CA VAL A 36 -19.79 12.35 -5.97
C VAL A 36 -19.79 11.72 -7.36
N HIS A 37 -18.99 12.24 -8.28
CA HIS A 37 -18.87 11.66 -9.62
C HIS A 37 -18.33 10.22 -9.57
N TYR A 38 -17.27 9.96 -8.80
CA TYR A 38 -16.68 8.63 -8.65
C TYR A 38 -17.65 7.59 -8.08
N ARG A 39 -18.49 7.96 -7.10
CA ARG A 39 -19.55 7.11 -6.54
C ARG A 39 -20.63 6.79 -7.56
N GLY A 40 -20.93 7.73 -8.48
CA GLY A 40 -21.89 7.54 -9.56
C GLY A 40 -21.43 6.56 -10.65
N ILE A 41 -20.13 6.26 -10.73
CA ILE A 41 -19.60 5.28 -11.69
C ILE A 41 -19.88 3.85 -11.16
N PRO A 42 -20.48 2.96 -11.97
CA PRO A 42 -20.75 1.58 -11.57
C PRO A 42 -19.50 0.86 -11.04
N ILE A 43 -19.65 0.16 -9.90
CA ILE A 43 -18.53 -0.55 -9.25
C ILE A 43 -17.90 -1.61 -10.14
N THR A 44 -18.68 -2.22 -11.04
CA THR A 44 -18.21 -3.22 -12.02
C THR A 44 -17.26 -2.68 -13.09
N LYS A 45 -17.02 -1.37 -13.12
CA LYS A 45 -16.02 -0.73 -13.98
C LYS A 45 -14.70 -0.55 -13.24
N ARG A 46 -13.58 -0.61 -13.97
CA ARG A 46 -12.25 -0.31 -13.41
C ARG A 46 -12.03 1.20 -13.31
N LYS A 47 -12.79 1.83 -12.44
CA LYS A 47 -12.82 3.28 -12.23
C LYS A 47 -11.63 3.77 -11.41
N VAL A 48 -11.23 5.02 -11.64
CA VAL A 48 -10.13 5.70 -10.92
C VAL A 48 -10.60 7.06 -10.42
N LEU A 49 -10.14 7.45 -9.25
CA LEU A 49 -10.11 8.83 -8.76
C LEU A 49 -8.65 9.21 -8.54
N GLY A 50 -8.24 10.37 -9.04
CA GLY A 50 -6.86 10.81 -8.95
C GLY A 50 -6.70 12.34 -8.87
N LEU A 51 -5.46 12.75 -8.73
CA LEU A 51 -5.00 14.13 -8.66
C LEU A 51 -4.06 14.41 -9.84
N THR A 52 -4.12 15.60 -10.41
CA THR A 52 -3.24 16.02 -11.51
C THR A 52 -2.88 17.50 -11.40
N ASP A 53 -1.67 17.87 -11.85
CA ASP A 53 -1.26 19.27 -12.07
C ASP A 53 -1.33 19.67 -13.56
N GLY A 54 -1.95 18.83 -14.40
CA GLY A 54 -2.02 18.98 -15.86
C GLY A 54 -0.90 18.26 -16.63
N PHE A 55 0.19 17.86 -15.97
CA PHE A 55 1.32 17.14 -16.58
C PHE A 55 1.54 15.77 -15.93
N HIS A 56 1.40 15.71 -14.61
CA HIS A 56 1.55 14.53 -13.79
C HIS A 56 0.21 14.04 -13.28
N VAL A 57 0.14 12.75 -12.96
CA VAL A 57 -1.05 12.11 -12.38
C VAL A 57 -0.66 11.30 -11.16
N LEU A 58 -1.51 11.36 -10.14
CA LEU A 58 -1.43 10.53 -8.94
C LEU A 58 -2.78 9.84 -8.78
N GLU A 59 -2.82 8.52 -8.92
CA GLU A 59 -4.02 7.74 -8.60
C GLU A 59 -4.23 7.76 -7.07
N LEU A 60 -5.38 8.23 -6.63
CA LEU A 60 -5.77 8.22 -5.21
C LEU A 60 -6.52 6.93 -4.90
N VAL A 61 -7.49 6.56 -5.73
CA VAL A 61 -8.37 5.39 -5.55
C VAL A 61 -8.55 4.68 -6.87
N LYS A 62 -8.61 3.35 -6.82
CA LYS A 62 -8.80 2.50 -7.99
C LYS A 62 -9.69 1.32 -7.66
N ASN A 63 -10.61 1.00 -8.56
CA ASN A 63 -11.33 -0.26 -8.49
C ASN A 63 -10.46 -1.39 -9.08
N VAL A 64 -10.23 -2.44 -8.29
CA VAL A 64 -9.46 -3.62 -8.70
C VAL A 64 -10.18 -4.91 -8.30
N PRO A 65 -10.08 -6.00 -9.08
CA PRO A 65 -10.59 -7.30 -8.66
C PRO A 65 -9.78 -7.85 -7.48
N LEU A 66 -10.44 -8.35 -6.44
CA LEU A 66 -9.78 -9.05 -5.33
C LEU A 66 -9.44 -10.51 -5.68
N PHE A 67 -10.23 -11.09 -6.58
CA PHE A 67 -10.09 -12.47 -7.08
C PHE A 67 -10.18 -12.49 -8.61
N PRO A 68 -9.62 -13.51 -9.30
CA PRO A 68 -9.65 -13.58 -10.76
C PRO A 68 -11.05 -13.45 -11.36
N ASP A 69 -12.05 -14.05 -10.73
CA ASP A 69 -13.45 -14.07 -11.19
C ASP A 69 -14.31 -13.03 -10.48
N ASP A 70 -13.72 -11.96 -9.94
CA ASP A 70 -14.43 -10.89 -9.22
C ASP A 70 -14.96 -9.81 -10.20
N PRO A 71 -16.27 -9.83 -10.53
CA PRO A 71 -16.83 -8.92 -11.53
C PRO A 71 -16.99 -7.50 -10.99
N GLU A 72 -17.15 -7.34 -9.69
CA GLU A 72 -17.36 -6.04 -9.03
C GLU A 72 -16.02 -5.41 -8.69
N GLY A 73 -15.09 -6.18 -8.14
CA GLY A 73 -13.87 -5.63 -7.57
C GLY A 73 -14.15 -4.83 -6.29
N GLU A 74 -13.08 -4.20 -5.80
CA GLU A 74 -13.11 -3.34 -4.63
C GLU A 74 -12.42 -2.03 -4.96
N ASP A 75 -12.99 -0.93 -4.47
CA ASP A 75 -12.30 0.36 -4.43
C ASP A 75 -11.17 0.27 -3.39
N VAL A 76 -9.93 0.45 -3.83
CA VAL A 76 -8.73 0.39 -2.99
C VAL A 76 -7.95 1.70 -3.08
N LEU A 77 -7.24 2.03 -2.00
CA LEU A 77 -6.33 3.16 -2.00
C LEU A 77 -5.12 2.85 -2.90
N ALA A 78 -4.94 3.64 -3.95
CA ALA A 78 -3.86 3.42 -4.93
C ALA A 78 -2.51 3.97 -4.46
N SER A 79 -2.54 5.02 -3.62
CA SER A 79 -1.37 5.64 -3.01
C SER A 79 -1.19 5.15 -1.57
N GLU A 80 -0.10 4.42 -1.30
CA GLU A 80 0.13 3.81 0.00
C GLU A 80 0.09 4.80 1.18
N LEU A 81 -0.72 4.50 2.20
CA LEU A 81 -0.95 5.39 3.32
C LEU A 81 0.26 5.53 4.25
N GLY A 82 0.94 6.68 4.14
CA GLY A 82 2.05 7.08 5.01
C GLY A 82 3.43 6.91 4.39
N GLU A 83 3.49 6.48 3.13
CA GLU A 83 4.70 6.63 2.31
C GLU A 83 4.76 8.04 1.72
N PRO A 84 5.97 8.55 1.42
CA PRO A 84 6.14 9.84 0.77
C PRO A 84 5.42 9.89 -0.59
N LEU A 85 4.75 11.01 -0.85
CA LEU A 85 4.18 11.27 -2.17
C LEU A 85 5.27 11.72 -3.16
N PRO A 86 5.04 11.60 -4.48
CA PRO A 86 5.90 12.21 -5.47
C PRO A 86 6.08 13.71 -5.18
N THR A 87 7.28 14.25 -5.42
CA THR A 87 7.64 15.64 -5.05
C THR A 87 6.63 16.68 -5.54
N TRP A 88 6.06 16.51 -6.73
CA TRP A 88 5.06 17.43 -7.28
C TRP A 88 3.72 17.39 -6.54
N ALA A 89 3.37 16.24 -5.95
CA ALA A 89 2.12 16.00 -5.24
C ALA A 89 2.30 16.02 -3.71
N ASP A 90 3.48 16.30 -3.18
CA ASP A 90 3.73 16.28 -1.74
C ASP A 90 3.21 17.54 -1.02
N THR A 91 1.91 17.78 -1.18
CA THR A 91 1.18 18.93 -0.65
C THR A 91 0.26 18.49 0.50
N THR A 92 -0.11 19.44 1.37
CA THR A 92 -1.11 19.18 2.42
C THR A 92 -2.45 18.77 1.82
N GLU A 93 -2.82 19.37 0.69
CA GLU A 93 -4.03 19.06 -0.07
C GLU A 93 -4.08 17.59 -0.51
N ALA A 94 -3.03 17.08 -1.17
CA ALA A 94 -2.99 15.69 -1.63
C ALA A 94 -3.05 14.70 -0.46
N ARG A 95 -2.33 14.99 0.64
CA ARG A 95 -2.36 14.15 1.86
C ARG A 95 -3.73 14.19 2.55
N GLN A 96 -4.44 15.32 2.50
CA GLN A 96 -5.82 15.43 2.99
C GLN A 96 -6.77 14.65 2.09
N ALA A 97 -6.62 14.74 0.77
CA ALA A 97 -7.44 14.02 -0.20
C ALA A 97 -7.33 12.49 -0.03
N ILE A 98 -6.11 11.98 0.20
CA ILE A 98 -5.91 10.55 0.51
C ILE A 98 -6.71 10.13 1.75
N ARG A 99 -6.63 10.90 2.84
CA ARG A 99 -7.36 10.58 4.08
C ARG A 99 -8.87 10.65 3.86
N ALA A 100 -9.34 11.71 3.21
CA ALA A 100 -10.75 11.87 2.88
C ALA A 100 -11.26 10.70 2.01
N CYS A 101 -10.51 10.26 0.99
CA CYS A 101 -10.89 9.10 0.18
C CYS A 101 -11.04 7.83 1.02
N VAL A 102 -10.12 7.57 1.97
CA VAL A 102 -10.22 6.41 2.87
C VAL A 102 -11.49 6.46 3.71
N GLU A 103 -11.80 7.62 4.28
CA GLU A 103 -12.97 7.81 5.16
C GLU A 103 -14.28 7.78 4.36
N GLU A 104 -14.37 8.57 3.30
CA GLU A 104 -15.58 8.77 2.49
C GLU A 104 -15.97 7.53 1.70
N LEU A 105 -15.01 6.77 1.17
CA LEU A 105 -15.29 5.56 0.40
C LEU A 105 -15.22 4.29 1.25
N GLY A 106 -14.89 4.41 2.54
CA GLY A 106 -14.77 3.27 3.45
C GLY A 106 -13.69 2.27 2.99
N LEU A 107 -12.57 2.76 2.44
CA LEU A 107 -11.54 1.93 1.84
C LEU A 107 -10.94 0.98 2.87
N ARG A 108 -10.88 -0.31 2.54
CA ARG A 108 -10.36 -1.37 3.44
C ARG A 108 -8.96 -1.82 3.07
N TYR A 109 -8.60 -1.70 1.80
CA TYR A 109 -7.34 -2.18 1.26
C TYR A 109 -6.61 -1.05 0.52
N GLN A 110 -5.30 -1.21 0.42
CA GLN A 110 -4.41 -0.34 -0.33
C GLN A 110 -3.45 -1.17 -1.18
N ILE A 111 -2.97 -0.57 -2.25
CA ILE A 111 -1.89 -1.13 -3.07
C ILE A 111 -0.57 -0.91 -2.34
N GLU A 112 0.18 -1.99 -2.12
CA GLU A 112 1.54 -1.97 -1.56
C GLU A 112 2.47 -2.71 -2.53
N GLY A 113 3.12 -1.95 -3.42
CA GLY A 113 3.97 -2.53 -4.46
C GLY A 113 3.18 -3.47 -5.38
N LYS A 114 3.38 -4.78 -5.23
CA LYS A 114 2.73 -5.81 -6.06
C LYS A 114 1.55 -6.51 -5.38
N ILE A 115 1.21 -6.13 -4.15
CA ILE A 115 0.16 -6.78 -3.36
C ILE A 115 -0.97 -5.79 -3.02
N LEU A 116 -2.12 -6.32 -2.65
CA LEU A 116 -3.11 -5.60 -1.88
C LEU A 116 -2.90 -5.93 -0.40
N ALA A 117 -3.03 -4.93 0.46
CA ALA A 117 -2.88 -5.07 1.90
C ALA A 117 -3.97 -4.30 2.66
N PRO A 118 -4.36 -4.74 3.87
CA PRO A 118 -5.26 -3.98 4.74
C PRO A 118 -4.72 -2.57 5.04
N ILE A 119 -5.60 -1.57 4.95
CA ILE A 119 -5.29 -0.22 5.42
C ILE A 119 -5.09 -0.28 6.95
N PRO A 120 -3.98 0.24 7.49
CA PRO A 120 -3.69 0.03 8.90
C PRO A 120 -4.64 0.79 9.83
N VAL A 121 -5.36 0.06 10.67
CA VAL A 121 -6.20 0.60 11.75
C VAL A 121 -5.48 0.57 13.10
N ASN A 122 -5.86 1.46 14.02
CA ASN A 122 -5.32 1.51 15.39
C ASN A 122 -3.77 1.59 15.45
N LYS A 123 -3.15 2.29 14.49
CA LYS A 123 -1.68 2.39 14.31
C LYS A 123 -0.93 2.65 15.63
N LYS A 124 -1.42 3.58 16.47
CA LYS A 124 -0.79 3.94 17.75
C LYS A 124 -0.70 2.76 18.72
N GLN A 125 -1.79 2.02 18.93
CA GLN A 125 -1.81 0.89 19.85
C GLN A 125 -0.95 -0.27 19.33
N ARG A 126 -1.02 -0.53 18.02
CA ARG A 126 -0.25 -1.61 17.39
C ARG A 126 1.25 -1.34 17.39
N ARG A 127 1.67 -0.11 17.10
CA ARG A 127 3.07 0.32 17.25
C ARG A 127 3.61 0.11 18.66
N LYS A 128 2.80 0.36 19.70
CA LYS A 128 3.18 0.07 21.09
C LYS A 128 3.37 -1.43 21.35
N LYS A 129 2.49 -2.29 20.83
CA LYS A 129 2.63 -3.76 20.94
C LYS A 129 3.89 -4.30 20.24
N LEU A 130 4.43 -3.56 19.28
CA LEU A 130 5.63 -3.90 18.53
C LEU A 130 6.91 -3.20 19.03
N ALA A 131 6.82 -2.40 20.11
CA ALA A 131 8.01 -1.81 20.71
C ALA A 131 8.96 -2.91 21.24
N GLY A 132 10.26 -2.71 21.04
CA GLY A 132 11.30 -3.67 21.44
C GLY A 132 11.31 -4.98 20.63
N LYS A 133 10.60 -5.04 19.49
CA LYS A 133 10.63 -6.19 18.57
C LYS A 133 11.27 -5.77 17.25
N TYR A 134 12.01 -6.69 16.66
CA TYR A 134 12.70 -6.54 15.37
C TYR A 134 12.53 -7.82 14.57
N LEU A 135 12.88 -7.78 13.28
CA LEU A 135 12.95 -8.99 12.45
C LEU A 135 14.27 -9.71 12.72
N TRP A 136 14.26 -11.03 12.59
CA TRP A 136 15.46 -11.89 12.60
C TRP A 136 15.68 -12.42 11.17
N PRO A 137 16.41 -11.68 10.32
CA PRO A 137 16.65 -12.09 8.94
C PRO A 137 17.72 -13.18 8.83
N ASP A 138 17.52 -14.14 7.93
CA ASP A 138 18.55 -15.14 7.56
C ASP A 138 19.71 -14.50 6.78
N VAL A 139 19.42 -13.44 6.04
CA VAL A 139 20.38 -12.71 5.22
C VAL A 139 20.66 -11.36 5.87
N PRO A 140 21.88 -11.12 6.38
CA PRO A 140 22.26 -9.84 6.96
C PRO A 140 21.96 -8.67 6.02
N GLY A 141 21.40 -7.59 6.55
CA GLY A 141 21.01 -6.41 5.76
C GLY A 141 19.77 -6.59 4.88
N ASN A 142 19.14 -7.77 4.85
CA ASN A 142 17.91 -8.02 4.11
C ASN A 142 16.77 -8.49 5.04
N PRO A 143 15.99 -7.55 5.62
CA PRO A 143 14.88 -7.89 6.51
C PRO A 143 13.80 -8.76 5.87
N ALA A 144 13.68 -8.74 4.53
CA ALA A 144 12.69 -9.56 3.83
C ALA A 144 12.95 -11.07 3.99
N SER A 145 14.20 -11.47 4.29
CA SER A 145 14.55 -12.88 4.53
C SER A 145 13.97 -13.45 5.84
N ALA A 146 13.50 -12.60 6.75
CA ALA A 146 12.79 -13.04 7.96
C ALA A 146 11.36 -13.57 7.66
N LEU A 147 10.82 -13.28 6.48
CA LEU A 147 9.46 -13.66 6.10
C LEU A 147 9.35 -15.18 5.87
N ARG A 148 8.42 -15.84 6.58
CA ARG A 148 8.22 -17.30 6.54
C ARG A 148 6.92 -17.71 5.88
N TRP A 149 5.84 -16.98 6.11
CA TRP A 149 4.53 -17.29 5.54
C TRP A 149 3.77 -16.02 5.18
N VAL A 150 2.95 -16.12 4.15
CA VAL A 150 1.99 -15.08 3.75
C VAL A 150 0.59 -15.68 3.75
N TYR A 151 -0.37 -14.98 4.34
CA TYR A 151 -1.78 -15.38 4.31
C TYR A 151 -2.46 -14.65 3.16
N LEU A 152 -2.79 -15.40 2.10
CA LEU A 152 -3.53 -14.87 0.96
C LEU A 152 -5.04 -15.10 1.17
N ALA A 153 -5.83 -14.05 0.92
CA ALA A 153 -7.29 -14.18 0.92
C ALA A 153 -7.72 -15.28 -0.06
N GLY A 154 -8.63 -16.16 0.37
CA GLY A 154 -9.11 -17.30 -0.41
C GLY A 154 -8.14 -18.48 -0.56
N LYS A 155 -6.87 -18.37 -0.15
CA LYS A 155 -5.88 -19.47 -0.27
C LYS A 155 -5.23 -19.91 1.05
N GLY A 156 -5.24 -19.06 2.08
CA GLY A 156 -4.64 -19.37 3.38
C GLY A 156 -3.13 -19.11 3.45
N TRP A 157 -2.44 -19.80 4.37
CA TRP A 157 -1.00 -19.65 4.59
C TRP A 157 -0.19 -20.35 3.49
N LEU A 158 0.68 -19.60 2.83
CA LEU A 158 1.55 -20.06 1.75
C LEU A 158 2.99 -19.59 1.96
N ALA A 159 3.92 -20.26 1.30
CA ALA A 159 5.31 -19.84 1.27
C ALA A 159 5.44 -18.49 0.54
N PRO A 160 6.40 -17.61 0.92
CA PRO A 160 6.52 -16.27 0.33
C PRO A 160 6.86 -16.27 -1.16
N THR A 161 7.34 -17.39 -1.70
CA THR A 161 7.63 -17.57 -3.14
C THR A 161 6.42 -17.32 -4.02
N VAL A 162 5.20 -17.55 -3.50
CA VAL A 162 3.96 -17.29 -4.23
C VAL A 162 3.81 -15.82 -4.66
N LEU A 163 4.43 -14.88 -3.94
CA LEU A 163 4.39 -13.45 -4.29
C LEU A 163 5.31 -13.09 -5.47
N LYS A 164 6.18 -14.01 -5.90
CA LYS A 164 7.05 -13.84 -7.08
C LYS A 164 6.41 -14.39 -8.35
N GLU A 165 5.41 -15.24 -8.22
CA GLU A 165 4.72 -15.85 -9.34
C GLU A 165 3.84 -14.82 -10.05
N PRO A 166 3.70 -14.89 -11.39
CA PRO A 166 2.71 -14.09 -12.10
C PRO A 166 1.30 -14.40 -11.58
N ALA A 167 0.52 -13.36 -11.30
CA ALA A 167 -0.86 -13.48 -10.86
C ALA A 167 -1.79 -12.67 -11.79
N ALA A 168 -2.96 -13.22 -12.10
CA ALA A 168 -3.96 -12.56 -12.92
C ALA A 168 -4.49 -11.27 -12.26
N VAL A 169 -4.51 -11.25 -10.93
CA VAL A 169 -4.90 -10.11 -10.10
C VAL A 169 -3.86 -9.91 -8.99
N GLN A 170 -3.78 -8.71 -8.42
CA GLN A 170 -2.88 -8.45 -7.30
C GLN A 170 -3.30 -9.31 -6.09
N PRO A 171 -2.40 -10.11 -5.51
CA PRO A 171 -2.75 -10.96 -4.37
C PRO A 171 -3.07 -10.12 -3.14
N LEU A 172 -4.21 -10.38 -2.51
CA LEU A 172 -4.61 -9.78 -1.25
C LEU A 172 -3.93 -10.51 -0.07
N VAL A 173 -2.90 -9.89 0.51
CA VAL A 173 -2.15 -10.39 1.66
C VAL A 173 -2.72 -9.79 2.93
N LEU A 174 -3.38 -10.60 3.77
CA LEU A 174 -4.00 -10.11 5.00
C LEU A 174 -3.04 -10.14 6.19
N LYS A 175 -2.15 -11.13 6.22
CA LYS A 175 -1.20 -11.35 7.32
C LYS A 175 0.09 -11.97 6.81
N VAL A 176 1.14 -11.84 7.60
CA VAL A 176 2.42 -12.52 7.39
C VAL A 176 2.90 -13.15 8.69
N ARG A 177 3.70 -14.20 8.58
CA ARG A 177 4.52 -14.71 9.69
C ARG A 177 5.97 -14.51 9.38
N ALA A 178 6.70 -13.99 10.35
CA ALA A 178 8.12 -13.72 10.23
C ALA A 178 8.85 -14.14 11.50
N ASP A 179 10.12 -14.47 11.33
CA ASP A 179 11.03 -14.63 12.46
C ASP A 179 11.37 -13.25 13.03
N GLY A 180 11.27 -13.17 14.35
CA GLY A 180 11.50 -11.95 15.10
C GLY A 180 12.43 -12.18 16.26
N ILE A 181 12.89 -11.05 16.79
CA ILE A 181 13.80 -10.99 17.94
C ILE A 181 13.38 -9.85 18.86
N THR A 182 13.56 -10.04 20.16
CA THR A 182 13.42 -8.96 21.14
C THR A 182 14.67 -8.08 21.20
N ASP A 183 14.56 -6.97 21.90
CA ASP A 183 15.69 -6.12 22.31
C ASP A 183 16.77 -6.92 23.07
N LYS A 184 16.35 -7.87 23.90
CA LYS A 184 17.21 -8.76 24.70
C LYS A 184 17.87 -9.90 23.93
N GLY A 185 17.48 -10.12 22.68
CA GLY A 185 18.06 -11.17 21.85
C GLY A 185 17.23 -12.46 21.76
N ASP A 186 16.04 -12.51 22.38
CA ASP A 186 15.22 -13.72 22.41
C ASP A 186 14.50 -13.90 21.08
N TYR A 187 14.55 -15.12 20.54
CA TYR A 187 13.76 -15.51 19.36
C TYR A 187 12.27 -15.40 19.66
N ARG A 188 11.52 -14.86 18.69
CA ARG A 188 10.07 -14.72 18.78
C ARG A 188 9.41 -14.79 17.40
N PRO A 189 8.58 -15.81 17.10
CA PRO A 189 7.79 -15.80 15.89
C PRO A 189 6.71 -14.70 15.98
N LEU A 190 6.51 -13.98 14.88
CA LEU A 190 5.59 -12.85 14.81
C LEU A 190 4.52 -13.14 13.77
N GLU A 191 3.25 -12.96 14.15
CA GLU A 191 2.14 -12.82 13.20
C GLU A 191 1.80 -11.33 13.09
N LEU A 192 1.89 -10.79 11.88
CA LEU A 192 1.90 -9.36 11.59
C LEU A 192 0.96 -9.06 10.42
N GLU A 193 0.47 -7.83 10.34
CA GLU A 193 0.00 -7.28 9.06
C GLU A 193 1.17 -6.82 8.17
N PRO A 194 0.96 -6.70 6.83
CA PRO A 194 2.00 -6.24 5.91
C PRO A 194 2.70 -4.94 6.33
N TRP A 195 1.93 -3.93 6.78
CA TRP A 195 2.48 -2.67 7.24
C TRP A 195 3.33 -2.80 8.52
N GLU A 196 2.98 -3.74 9.42
CA GLU A 196 3.73 -4.00 10.65
C GLU A 196 5.06 -4.67 10.32
N PHE A 197 5.06 -5.60 9.35
CA PHE A 197 6.29 -6.21 8.86
C PHE A 197 7.24 -5.15 8.28
N ARG A 198 6.75 -4.22 7.46
CA ARG A 198 7.58 -3.12 6.92
C ARG A 198 8.08 -2.16 7.98
N LEU A 199 7.24 -1.85 8.97
CA LEU A 199 7.66 -1.07 10.14
C LEU A 199 8.83 -1.76 10.86
N LEU A 200 8.73 -3.07 11.10
CA LEU A 200 9.81 -3.81 11.75
C LEU A 200 11.04 -3.94 10.86
N ALA A 201 10.88 -4.10 9.55
CA ALA A 201 11.98 -4.11 8.60
C ALA A 201 12.80 -2.81 8.67
N ARG A 202 12.11 -1.64 8.65
CA ARG A 202 12.75 -0.33 8.79
C ARG A 202 13.50 -0.20 10.13
N ARG A 203 12.85 -0.53 11.24
CA ARG A 203 13.48 -0.52 12.58
C ARG A 203 14.67 -1.46 12.71
N THR A 204 14.63 -2.60 12.03
CA THR A 204 15.73 -3.59 12.05
C THR A 204 16.95 -3.02 11.34
N LEU A 205 16.77 -2.36 10.19
CA LEU A 205 17.85 -1.67 9.47
C LEU A 205 18.41 -0.51 10.28
N GLU A 206 17.54 0.36 10.82
CA GLU A 206 17.96 1.50 11.68
C GLU A 206 18.81 1.03 12.87
N ARG A 207 18.44 -0.10 13.50
CA ARG A 207 19.21 -0.70 14.60
C ARG A 207 20.57 -1.20 14.15
N LEU A 208 20.66 -1.83 12.98
CA LEU A 208 21.92 -2.32 12.42
C LEU A 208 22.88 -1.16 12.13
N GLU A 209 22.38 -0.08 11.51
CA GLU A 209 23.16 1.14 11.24
C GLU A 209 23.67 1.80 12.53
N GLN A 210 22.82 1.91 13.55
CA GLN A 210 23.21 2.44 14.87
C GLN A 210 24.26 1.58 15.58
N ASN A 211 24.23 0.25 15.38
CA ASN A 211 25.23 -0.64 15.96
C ASN A 211 26.57 -0.52 15.23
N MET A 212 26.56 -0.44 13.89
CA MET A 212 27.77 -0.24 13.09
C MET A 212 28.48 1.07 13.45
N THR A 213 27.74 2.18 13.51
CA THR A 213 28.30 3.51 13.87
C THR A 213 28.89 3.54 15.29
N LYS A 214 28.31 2.80 16.24
CA LYS A 214 28.87 2.66 17.60
C LYS A 214 30.17 1.85 17.62
N CYS A 215 30.27 0.82 16.78
CA CYS A 215 31.48 0.01 16.67
C CYS A 215 32.64 0.76 15.98
N GLU A 216 32.34 1.62 15.01
CA GLU A 216 33.35 2.41 14.28
C GLU A 216 33.86 3.63 15.06
N GLY A 217 33.05 4.21 15.96
CA GLY A 217 33.47 5.31 16.83
C GLY A 217 34.29 4.89 18.07
N GLY A 218 34.60 3.60 18.21
CA GLY A 218 35.33 3.03 19.34
C GLY A 218 36.78 2.68 19.01
N THR A 219 37.61 3.65 18.64
CA THR A 219 39.07 3.49 18.69
C THR A 219 39.55 3.81 20.11
N PRO A 220 40.15 2.86 20.86
CA PRO A 220 40.76 3.18 22.13
C PRO A 220 42.03 4.01 21.90
N SER A 221 42.14 5.13 22.63
CA SER A 221 43.40 5.87 22.80
C SER A 221 44.36 5.11 23.70
#